data_AF-A0A3N7GV17-F1
#
_entry.id   AF-A0A3N7GV17-F1
#
_cell.length_a   1.000
_cell.length_b   1.000
_cell.length_c   1.000
_cell.angle_alpha   90.00
_cell.angle_beta   90.00
_cell.angle_gamma   90.00
#
_symmetry.space_group_name_H-M   'P 1'
#
loop_
_entity.id
_entity.type
_entity.pdbx_description
1 polymer ?
#
loop_
_entity_poly.entity_id
_entity_poly.type
_entity_poly.pdbx_seq_one_letter_code
_entity_poly.pdbx_strand_id
1 'polypeptide(L)'
;MKSVLSGQISLFSYKSRDMSAFRAASLDRVTAIITTAVGLLLIAVAASYFLRPATDNNRWLSALLPSLSIMLFAISVLLKAKSYNITSHNLEVKQMVGATIKIPLDQIISVQSTTQRGAIRTFGIGGFFGYVGRFNGNERWFVTNRNKMVKIETTKSVYVVSPADRESFIQQLKQKASLK
;
A
#
# COMPACT_ATOMS: atom_id res chain seq x y z
N MET A 1 -22.74 -34.75 16.02
CA MET A 1 -22.56 -33.35 15.59
C MET A 1 -21.41 -32.58 16.27
N LYS A 2 -20.58 -33.20 17.13
CA LYS A 2 -19.42 -32.56 17.78
C LYS A 2 -18.07 -32.79 17.06
N SER A 3 -17.95 -33.75 16.14
CA SER A 3 -16.66 -34.04 15.46
C SER A 3 -16.39 -33.15 14.24
N VAL A 4 -17.42 -32.59 13.60
CA VAL A 4 -17.25 -31.71 12.42
C VAL A 4 -16.71 -30.32 12.80
N LEU A 5 -17.08 -29.82 13.98
CA LEU A 5 -16.61 -28.52 14.49
C LEU A 5 -15.14 -28.57 14.95
N SER A 6 -14.66 -29.72 15.45
CA SER A 6 -13.26 -29.93 15.82
C SER A 6 -12.31 -29.86 14.61
N GLY A 7 -12.72 -30.42 13.46
CA GLY A 7 -11.94 -30.37 12.23
C GLY A 7 -11.81 -28.97 11.61
N GLN A 8 -12.84 -28.12 11.72
CA GLN A 8 -12.77 -26.76 11.18
C GLN A 8 -11.95 -25.82 12.07
N ILE A 9 -12.00 -25.99 13.39
CA ILE A 9 -11.17 -25.20 14.32
C ILE A 9 -9.68 -25.56 14.16
N SER A 10 -9.36 -26.83 13.88
CA SER A 10 -7.98 -27.24 13.59
C SER A 10 -7.49 -26.72 12.23
N LEU A 11 -8.34 -26.68 11.19
CA LEU A 11 -8.00 -26.11 9.88
C LEU A 11 -7.78 -24.59 9.94
N PHE A 12 -8.57 -23.87 10.74
CA PHE A 12 -8.40 -22.42 10.94
C PHE A 12 -7.15 -22.11 11.77
N SER A 13 -6.83 -22.95 12.77
CA SER A 13 -5.63 -22.82 13.61
C SER A 13 -4.35 -23.21 12.85
N TYR A 14 -4.41 -24.25 12.00
CA TYR A 14 -3.28 -24.71 11.17
C TYR A 14 -2.88 -23.65 10.13
N LYS A 15 -3.85 -23.00 9.50
CA LYS A 15 -3.59 -21.90 8.55
C LYS A 15 -2.89 -20.68 9.17
N SER A 16 -2.96 -20.54 10.50
CA SER A 16 -2.31 -19.43 11.22
C SER A 16 -0.86 -19.69 11.62
N ARG A 17 -0.41 -20.95 11.70
CA ARG A 17 0.95 -21.27 12.20
C ARG A 17 2.06 -21.06 11.18
N ASP A 18 1.75 -21.14 9.88
CA ASP A 18 2.74 -20.91 8.81
C ASP A 18 2.67 -19.51 8.19
N MET A 19 1.82 -18.62 8.70
CA MET A 19 1.63 -17.28 8.14
C MET A 19 2.19 -16.21 9.08
N SER A 20 3.27 -15.54 8.66
CA SER A 20 3.75 -14.36 9.37
C SER A 20 3.17 -13.09 8.74
N ALA A 21 2.47 -12.31 9.56
CA ALA A 21 1.82 -11.09 9.14
C ALA A 21 2.59 -9.86 9.64
N PHE A 22 2.95 -8.99 8.72
CA PHE A 22 3.63 -7.73 8.97
C PHE A 22 2.72 -6.57 8.61
N ARG A 23 2.68 -5.55 9.46
CA ARG A 23 1.93 -4.32 9.18
C ARG A 23 2.74 -3.43 8.23
N ALA A 24 2.05 -2.64 7.40
CA ALA A 24 2.71 -1.56 6.68
C ALA A 24 3.25 -0.51 7.65
N ALA A 25 4.38 0.11 7.31
CA ALA A 25 4.98 1.17 8.10
C ALA A 25 4.04 2.38 8.22
N SER A 26 4.17 3.13 9.32
CA SER A 26 3.53 4.43 9.46
C SER A 26 4.01 5.39 8.38
N LEU A 27 3.15 6.32 7.97
CA LEU A 27 3.48 7.33 6.96
C LEU A 27 4.76 8.07 7.35
N ASP A 28 5.64 8.31 6.38
CA ASP A 28 6.77 9.21 6.61
C ASP A 28 6.27 10.64 6.85
N ARG A 29 7.05 11.43 7.60
CA ARG A 29 6.65 12.79 8.01
C ARG A 29 6.34 13.71 6.82
N VAL A 30 7.08 13.58 5.72
CA VAL A 30 6.89 14.41 4.52
C VAL A 30 5.55 14.06 3.86
N THR A 31 5.30 12.78 3.63
CA THR A 31 4.02 12.28 3.09
C THR A 31 2.86 12.65 4.01
N ALA A 32 3.03 12.58 5.33
CA ALA A 32 2.01 13.01 6.28
C ALA A 32 1.71 14.51 6.16
N ILE A 33 2.73 15.37 6.15
CA ILE A 33 2.56 16.83 5.98
C ILE A 33 1.86 17.15 4.66
N ILE A 34 2.31 16.57 3.54
CA ILE A 34 1.72 16.80 2.21
C ILE A 34 0.27 16.35 2.19
N THR A 35 -0.02 15.15 2.70
CA THR A 35 -1.37 14.59 2.73
C THR A 35 -2.30 15.46 3.58
N THR A 36 -1.85 15.93 4.74
CA THR A 36 -2.64 16.84 5.60
C THR A 36 -2.84 18.20 4.95
N ALA A 37 -1.78 18.82 4.42
CA ALA A 37 -1.84 20.15 3.81
C ALA A 37 -2.81 20.17 2.63
N VAL A 38 -2.73 19.18 1.74
CA VAL A 38 -3.66 19.12 0.61
C VAL A 38 -5.05 18.69 1.05
N GLY A 39 -5.18 17.79 2.03
CA GLY A 39 -6.49 17.48 2.62
C GLY A 39 -7.20 18.74 3.12
N LEU A 40 -6.50 19.61 3.84
CA LEU A 40 -7.02 20.90 4.31
C LEU A 40 -7.35 21.84 3.16
N LEU A 41 -6.49 21.92 2.15
CA LEU A 41 -6.75 22.74 0.95
C LEU A 41 -8.02 22.28 0.23
N LEU A 42 -8.22 20.97 0.06
CA LEU A 42 -9.41 20.43 -0.58
C LEU A 42 -10.68 20.71 0.24
N ILE A 43 -10.61 20.61 1.56
CA ILE A 43 -11.72 20.98 2.45
C ILE A 43 -12.02 22.48 2.33
N ALA A 44 -11.00 23.34 2.31
CA ALA A 44 -11.18 24.78 2.16
C ALA A 44 -11.81 25.14 0.81
N VAL A 45 -11.38 24.51 -0.28
CA VAL A 45 -11.97 24.70 -1.61
C VAL A 45 -13.42 24.23 -1.62
N ALA A 46 -13.72 23.05 -1.07
CA ALA A 46 -15.08 22.55 -0.96
C ALA A 46 -15.97 23.47 -0.11
N ALA A 47 -15.49 23.92 1.05
CA ALA A 47 -16.21 24.85 1.93
C ALA A 47 -16.47 26.19 1.24
N SER A 48 -15.48 26.74 0.54
CA SER A 48 -15.64 27.99 -0.23
C SER A 48 -16.72 27.86 -1.31
N TYR A 49 -16.90 26.67 -1.88
CA TYR A 49 -17.97 26.39 -2.84
C TYR A 49 -19.34 26.36 -2.17
N PHE A 50 -19.48 25.70 -1.01
CA PHE A 50 -20.75 25.64 -0.26
C PHE A 50 -21.17 26.99 0.33
N LEU A 51 -20.21 27.86 0.66
CA LEU A 51 -20.45 29.19 1.22
C LEU A 51 -20.77 30.26 0.15
N ARG A 52 -20.64 29.95 -1.15
CA ARG A 52 -20.97 30.89 -2.23
C ARG A 52 -22.50 31.07 -2.37
N PRO A 53 -22.99 32.32 -2.44
CA PRO A 53 -24.41 32.61 -2.63
C PRO A 53 -24.94 32.01 -3.93
N ALA A 54 -26.21 31.60 -3.92
CA ALA A 54 -26.87 30.80 -4.94
C ALA A 54 -27.26 31.59 -6.21
N THR A 55 -26.43 32.54 -6.64
CA THR A 55 -26.73 33.47 -7.74
C THR A 55 -26.18 33.04 -9.09
N ASP A 56 -25.29 32.04 -9.14
CA ASP A 56 -24.68 31.56 -10.39
C ASP A 56 -25.49 30.45 -11.07
N ASN A 57 -25.84 30.65 -12.34
CA ASN A 57 -26.60 29.68 -13.15
C ASN A 57 -25.78 28.42 -13.53
N ASN A 58 -24.45 28.47 -13.35
CA ASN A 58 -23.51 27.40 -13.74
C ASN A 58 -22.96 26.60 -12.54
N ARG A 59 -23.70 26.54 -11.42
CA ARG A 59 -23.26 25.88 -10.18
C ARG A 59 -22.78 24.44 -10.39
N TRP A 60 -23.40 23.69 -11.29
CA TRP A 60 -23.02 22.30 -11.58
C TRP A 60 -21.59 22.16 -12.15
N LEU A 61 -21.12 23.06 -13.02
CA LEU A 61 -19.73 23.06 -13.51
C LEU A 61 -18.74 23.33 -12.37
N SER A 62 -19.07 24.30 -11.52
CA SER A 62 -18.23 24.67 -10.37
C SER A 62 -18.18 23.60 -9.27
N ALA A 63 -19.16 22.69 -9.21
CA ALA A 63 -19.15 21.54 -8.31
C ALA A 63 -18.29 20.37 -8.80
N LEU A 64 -18.04 20.25 -10.11
CA LEU A 64 -17.32 19.11 -10.69
C LEU A 64 -15.87 19.03 -10.19
N LEU A 65 -15.17 20.16 -10.18
CA LEU A 65 -13.76 20.22 -9.79
C LEU A 65 -13.49 19.82 -8.33
N PRO A 66 -14.23 20.34 -7.32
CA PRO A 66 -14.08 19.89 -5.94
C PRO A 66 -14.55 18.43 -5.75
N SER A 67 -15.61 18.00 -6.44
CA SER A 67 -16.09 16.61 -6.36
C SER A 67 -15.05 15.62 -6.91
N LEU A 68 -14.44 15.92 -8.07
CA LEU A 68 -13.35 15.14 -8.64
C LEU A 68 -12.15 15.08 -7.70
N SER A 69 -11.82 16.20 -7.05
CA SER A 69 -10.70 16.26 -6.11
C SER A 69 -10.93 15.40 -4.85
N ILE A 70 -12.14 15.45 -4.28
CA ILE A 70 -12.54 14.59 -3.16
C ILE A 70 -12.52 13.12 -3.58
N MET A 71 -13.02 12.81 -4.78
CA MET A 71 -13.00 11.45 -5.31
C MET A 71 -11.57 10.90 -5.46
N LEU A 72 -10.65 11.67 -6.04
CA LEU A 72 -9.24 11.29 -6.17
C LEU A 72 -8.55 11.13 -4.80
N PHE A 73 -8.91 11.96 -3.82
CA PHE A 73 -8.43 11.84 -2.45
C PHE A 73 -8.92 10.53 -1.81
N ALA A 74 -10.20 10.20 -1.94
CA ALA A 74 -10.77 8.96 -1.44
C ALA A 74 -10.11 7.73 -2.07
N ILE A 75 -9.93 7.72 -3.40
CA ILE A 75 -9.23 6.64 -4.12
C ILE A 75 -7.80 6.45 -3.58
N SER A 76 -7.12 7.53 -3.24
CA SER A 76 -5.76 7.48 -2.71
C SER A 76 -5.68 6.80 -1.33
N VAL A 77 -6.68 6.99 -0.47
CA VAL A 77 -6.79 6.28 0.81
C VAL A 77 -7.00 4.79 0.60
N LEU A 78 -7.88 4.44 -0.33
CA LEU A 78 -8.32 3.05 -0.58
C LEU A 78 -7.18 2.17 -1.12
N LEU A 79 -6.27 2.73 -1.92
CA LEU A 79 -5.17 1.99 -2.54
C LEU A 79 -3.94 1.81 -1.64
N LYS A 80 -3.96 2.36 -0.43
CA LYS A 80 -2.86 2.25 0.54
C LYS A 80 -2.57 0.79 0.94
N ALA A 81 -1.29 0.42 0.99
CA ALA A 81 -0.84 -0.86 1.52
C ALA A 81 -1.11 -0.95 3.04
N LYS A 82 -1.75 -2.03 3.49
CA LYS A 82 -2.18 -2.23 4.89
C LYS A 82 -1.30 -3.25 5.61
N SER A 83 -1.04 -4.39 4.97
CA SER A 83 -0.24 -5.46 5.56
C SER A 83 0.45 -6.32 4.49
N TYR A 84 1.49 -7.03 4.91
CA TYR A 84 2.25 -7.97 4.12
C TYR A 84 2.21 -9.32 4.84
N ASN A 85 1.73 -10.37 4.17
CA ASN A 85 1.66 -11.71 4.76
C ASN A 85 2.62 -12.64 4.02
N ILE A 86 3.51 -13.30 4.75
CA ILE A 86 4.41 -14.30 4.17
C ILE A 86 3.80 -15.68 4.44
N THR A 87 3.24 -16.28 3.39
CA THR A 87 2.70 -17.64 3.40
C THR A 87 3.80 -18.67 3.05
N SER A 88 3.46 -19.95 2.94
CA SER A 88 4.42 -21.01 2.57
C SER A 88 4.93 -20.90 1.13
N HIS A 89 4.14 -20.30 0.22
CA HIS A 89 4.49 -20.23 -1.20
C HIS A 89 4.49 -18.81 -1.78
N ASN A 90 3.83 -17.86 -1.12
CA ASN A 90 3.67 -16.50 -1.64
C ASN A 90 3.91 -15.45 -0.56
N LEU A 91 4.52 -14.34 -0.96
CA LEU A 91 4.39 -13.07 -0.27
C LEU A 91 3.12 -12.36 -0.79
N GLU A 92 2.18 -12.12 0.11
CA GLU A 92 0.93 -11.44 -0.18
C GLU A 92 0.99 -9.98 0.30
N VAL A 93 0.84 -9.04 -0.64
CA VAL A 93 0.68 -7.61 -0.34
C VAL A 93 -0.82 -7.29 -0.30
N LYS A 94 -1.33 -6.91 0.88
CA LYS A 94 -2.74 -6.55 1.08
C LYS A 94 -2.90 -5.04 1.11
N GLN A 95 -3.74 -4.53 0.21
CA GLN A 95 -4.20 -3.14 0.19
C GLN A 95 -5.48 -2.98 1.03
N MET A 96 -5.86 -1.74 1.36
CA MET A 96 -7.07 -1.46 2.13
C MET A 96 -8.34 -1.84 1.36
N VAL A 97 -8.39 -1.52 0.06
CA VAL A 97 -9.39 -2.00 -0.89
C VAL A 97 -8.69 -2.34 -2.20
N GLY A 98 -8.90 -3.56 -2.72
CA GLY A 98 -8.28 -4.04 -3.95
C GLY A 98 -7.90 -5.52 -3.89
N ALA A 99 -7.33 -6.02 -5.00
CA ALA A 99 -6.84 -7.38 -5.09
C ALA A 99 -5.60 -7.59 -4.22
N THR A 100 -5.49 -8.75 -3.58
CA THR A 100 -4.26 -9.15 -2.88
C THR A 100 -3.21 -9.53 -3.93
N ILE A 101 -2.08 -8.84 -3.92
CA ILE A 101 -1.00 -9.09 -4.87
C ILE A 101 -0.15 -10.22 -4.32
N LYS A 102 -0.04 -11.31 -5.07
CA LYS A 102 0.73 -12.49 -4.70
C LYS A 102 2.05 -12.50 -5.46
N ILE A 103 3.15 -12.59 -4.72
CA ILE A 103 4.51 -12.71 -5.24
C ILE A 103 4.99 -14.11 -4.86
N PRO A 104 5.15 -15.03 -5.82
CA PRO A 104 5.64 -16.38 -5.56
C PRO A 104 7.07 -16.34 -4.98
N LEU A 105 7.31 -17.07 -3.90
CA LEU A 105 8.59 -17.04 -3.18
C LEU A 105 9.73 -17.67 -3.99
N ASP A 106 9.42 -18.67 -4.82
CA ASP A 106 10.33 -19.34 -5.76
C ASP A 106 10.87 -18.41 -6.85
N GLN A 107 10.17 -17.31 -7.13
CA GLN A 107 10.59 -16.32 -8.11
C GLN A 107 11.48 -15.24 -7.52
N ILE A 108 11.63 -15.17 -6.20
CA ILE A 108 12.43 -14.13 -5.53
C ILE A 108 13.91 -14.46 -5.69
N ILE A 109 14.66 -13.52 -6.25
CA ILE A 109 16.11 -13.61 -6.48
C ILE A 109 16.87 -12.91 -5.36
N SER A 110 16.38 -11.74 -4.93
CA SER A 110 17.05 -10.93 -3.92
C SER A 110 16.06 -10.17 -3.05
N VAL A 111 16.42 -9.99 -1.78
CA VAL A 111 15.68 -9.17 -0.81
C VAL A 111 16.68 -8.30 -0.08
N GLN A 112 16.55 -6.99 -0.21
CA GLN A 112 17.49 -6.02 0.36
C GLN A 112 16.76 -4.82 0.93
N SER A 113 17.27 -4.26 2.03
CA SER A 113 16.82 -2.95 2.49
C SER A 113 17.32 -1.86 1.53
N THR A 114 16.50 -0.83 1.28
CA THR A 114 16.88 0.29 0.42
C THR A 114 16.38 1.61 1.01
N THR A 115 17.05 2.69 0.65
CA THR A 115 16.68 4.07 1.04
C THR A 115 16.60 4.98 -0.20
N GLN A 116 16.24 4.43 -1.36
CA GLN A 116 16.15 5.15 -2.63
C GLN A 116 15.46 6.53 -2.50
N ARG A 117 16.23 7.58 -2.78
CA ARG A 117 15.78 8.99 -2.68
C ARG A 117 15.15 9.52 -3.97
N GLY A 118 15.32 8.84 -5.10
CA GLY A 118 14.71 9.21 -6.38
C GLY A 118 14.02 8.02 -7.04
N ALA A 119 12.80 8.23 -7.51
CA ALA A 119 12.08 7.29 -8.35
C ALA A 119 11.17 8.07 -9.31
N ILE A 120 11.24 7.74 -10.60
CA ILE A 120 10.40 8.36 -11.61
C ILE A 120 9.06 7.62 -11.60
N ARG A 121 7.98 8.34 -11.29
CA ARG A 121 6.62 7.79 -11.29
C ARG A 121 6.15 7.60 -12.72
N THR A 122 5.99 6.35 -13.16
CA THR A 122 5.43 6.03 -14.47
C THR A 122 3.91 5.95 -14.41
N PHE A 123 3.35 5.35 -13.36
CA PHE A 123 1.89 5.25 -13.18
C PHE A 123 1.53 5.01 -11.71
N GLY A 124 0.48 5.65 -11.20
CA GLY A 124 -0.05 5.43 -9.85
C GLY A 124 -0.01 6.66 -8.95
N ILE A 125 -0.07 6.42 -7.63
CA ILE A 125 -0.15 7.44 -6.60
C ILE A 125 1.23 7.58 -5.94
N GLY A 126 1.70 8.81 -5.75
CA GLY A 126 2.94 9.09 -5.05
C GLY A 126 2.83 10.40 -4.27
N GLY A 127 3.16 10.35 -2.98
CA GLY A 127 3.15 11.51 -2.07
C GLY A 127 1.85 11.69 -1.27
N PHE A 128 0.77 10.98 -1.62
CA PHE A 128 -0.48 10.94 -0.87
C PHE A 128 -0.72 9.56 -0.29
N PHE A 129 -0.78 9.45 1.04
CA PHE A 129 -0.98 8.18 1.76
C PHE A 129 0.04 7.06 1.44
N GLY A 130 1.09 7.36 0.68
CA GLY A 130 2.15 6.43 0.28
C GLY A 130 2.57 6.62 -1.19
N TYR A 131 3.27 5.59 -1.68
CA TYR A 131 3.78 5.44 -3.04
C TYR A 131 3.31 4.07 -3.52
N VAL A 132 2.27 4.07 -4.34
CA VAL A 132 1.60 2.86 -4.85
C VAL A 132 1.50 2.97 -6.36
N GLY A 133 2.14 2.04 -7.08
CA GLY A 133 2.10 2.04 -8.55
C GLY A 133 3.39 1.57 -9.19
N ARG A 134 3.58 1.97 -10.45
CA ARG A 134 4.78 1.71 -11.24
C ARG A 134 5.75 2.87 -11.19
N PHE A 135 6.98 2.57 -10.83
CA PHE A 135 8.10 3.50 -10.78
C PHE A 135 9.27 2.92 -11.58
N ASN A 136 10.12 3.80 -12.10
CA ASN A 136 11.34 3.43 -12.84
C ASN A 136 11.07 2.39 -13.94
N GLY A 137 9.92 2.50 -14.62
CA GLY A 137 9.46 1.54 -15.65
C GLY A 137 8.79 0.30 -15.07
N ASN A 138 9.57 -0.66 -14.56
CA ASN A 138 9.09 -2.01 -14.20
C ASN A 138 9.05 -2.28 -12.67
N GLU A 139 9.35 -1.29 -11.84
CA GLU A 139 9.28 -1.46 -10.39
C GLU A 139 7.85 -1.21 -9.89
N ARG A 140 7.32 -2.12 -9.08
CA ARG A 140 6.00 -1.99 -8.46
C ARG A 140 6.14 -1.64 -6.99
N TRP A 141 5.76 -0.42 -6.65
CA TRP A 141 5.89 0.12 -5.31
C TRP A 141 4.58 -0.02 -4.54
N PHE A 142 4.71 -0.43 -3.27
CA PHE A 142 3.67 -0.50 -2.25
C PHE A 142 4.25 0.04 -0.94
N VAL A 143 4.71 1.29 -0.98
CA VAL A 143 5.53 1.90 0.06
C VAL A 143 4.71 2.95 0.79
N THR A 144 4.60 2.85 2.10
CA THR A 144 4.02 3.87 2.98
C THR A 144 5.10 4.72 3.67
N ASN A 145 6.33 4.20 3.78
CA ASN A 145 7.45 4.89 4.41
C ASN A 145 8.75 4.65 3.65
N ARG A 146 9.30 5.73 3.08
CA ARG A 146 10.54 5.66 2.28
C ARG A 146 11.79 5.30 3.07
N ASN A 147 11.78 5.47 4.39
CA ASN A 147 12.92 5.11 5.25
C ASN A 147 12.93 3.63 5.63
N LYS A 148 11.83 2.91 5.39
CA LYS A 148 11.67 1.49 5.72
C LYS A 148 11.51 0.62 4.48
N MET A 149 12.04 1.04 3.33
CA MET A 149 11.85 0.30 2.09
C MET A 149 12.66 -1.00 2.06
N VAL A 150 12.04 -2.01 1.47
CA VAL A 150 12.62 -3.31 1.14
C VAL A 150 12.37 -3.54 -0.34
N LYS A 151 13.46 -3.71 -1.10
CA LYS A 151 13.44 -4.09 -2.50
C LYS A 151 13.44 -5.61 -2.59
N ILE A 152 12.52 -6.14 -3.38
CA ILE A 152 12.32 -7.56 -3.63
C ILE A 152 12.42 -7.74 -5.14
N GLU A 153 13.52 -8.32 -5.59
CA GLU A 153 13.73 -8.59 -7.01
C GLU A 153 13.25 -10.00 -7.32
N THR A 154 12.42 -10.13 -8.35
CA THR A 154 12.02 -11.42 -8.89
C THR A 154 12.50 -11.60 -10.31
N THR A 155 12.38 -12.82 -10.84
CA THR A 155 12.71 -13.14 -12.24
C THR A 155 11.98 -12.29 -13.28
N LYS A 156 10.85 -11.68 -12.93
CA LYS A 156 10.00 -10.92 -13.88
C LYS A 156 9.83 -9.45 -13.54
N SER A 157 9.96 -9.07 -12.28
CA SER A 157 9.64 -7.72 -11.82
C SER A 157 10.36 -7.38 -10.53
N VAL A 158 10.44 -6.10 -10.24
CA VAL A 158 10.92 -5.59 -8.96
C VAL A 158 9.74 -5.10 -8.15
N TYR A 159 9.68 -5.47 -6.88
CA TYR A 159 8.68 -4.98 -5.94
C TYR A 159 9.38 -4.19 -4.84
N VAL A 160 8.77 -3.09 -4.42
CA VAL A 160 9.27 -2.29 -3.30
C VAL A 160 8.16 -2.17 -2.26
N VAL A 161 8.43 -2.61 -1.04
CA VAL A 161 7.47 -2.60 0.08
C VAL A 161 8.08 -1.87 1.28
N SER A 162 7.27 -1.48 2.26
CA SER A 162 7.78 -0.88 3.50
C SER A 162 7.09 -1.43 4.75
N PRO A 163 7.48 -2.64 5.22
CA PRO A 163 6.99 -3.21 6.47
C PRO A 163 7.38 -2.36 7.68
N ALA A 164 6.55 -2.41 8.73
CA ALA A 164 6.80 -1.68 9.97
C ALA A 164 8.05 -2.18 10.70
N ASP A 165 8.22 -3.51 10.74
CA ASP A 165 9.43 -4.20 11.18
C ASP A 165 10.21 -4.69 9.96
N ARG A 166 11.21 -3.90 9.56
CA ARG A 166 11.97 -4.13 8.33
C ARG A 166 12.89 -5.33 8.44
N GLU A 167 13.63 -5.44 9.54
CA GLU A 167 14.65 -6.48 9.72
C GLU A 167 13.99 -7.85 9.88
N SER A 168 12.97 -7.97 10.73
CA SER A 168 12.26 -9.25 10.89
C SER A 168 11.57 -9.68 9.59
N PHE A 169 11.04 -8.74 8.80
CA PHE A 169 10.44 -9.06 7.50
C PHE A 169 11.48 -9.61 6.53
N ILE A 170 12.64 -8.96 6.40
CA ILE A 170 13.72 -9.41 5.50
C ILE A 170 14.21 -10.81 5.92
N GLN A 171 14.49 -11.02 7.21
CA GLN A 171 14.98 -12.30 7.71
C GLN A 171 14.01 -13.44 7.40
N GLN A 172 12.72 -13.27 7.73
CA GLN A 172 11.73 -14.31 7.48
C GLN A 172 11.48 -14.55 6.00
N LEU A 173 11.49 -13.49 5.18
CA LEU A 173 11.31 -13.62 3.73
C LEU A 173 12.48 -14.37 3.10
N LYS A 174 13.73 -14.05 3.49
CA LYS A 174 14.91 -14.78 3.04
C LYS A 174 14.88 -16.24 3.45
N GLN A 175 14.55 -16.52 4.72
CA GLN A 175 14.46 -17.88 5.24
C GLN A 175 13.45 -18.73 4.45
N LYS A 176 12.26 -18.19 4.18
CA LYS A 176 11.21 -18.92 3.45
C LYS A 176 11.43 -19.00 1.94
N ALA A 177 12.14 -18.03 1.36
CA ALA A 177 12.55 -18.06 -0.04
C ALA A 177 13.87 -18.83 -0.27
N SER A 178 14.43 -19.45 0.78
CA SER A 178 15.71 -20.17 0.73
C SER A 178 16.88 -19.32 0.20
N LEU A 179 16.85 -18.02 0.49
CA LEU A 179 17.89 -17.07 0.10
C LEU A 179 18.98 -17.00 1.16
N LYS A 180 20.24 -16.87 0.74
CA LYS A 180 21.40 -16.68 1.62
C LYS A 180 21.48 -15.25 2.17
#